data_AF-A0A6M4NQB2-F1
#
_entry.id   AF-A0A6M4NQB2-F1
#
_cell.length_a   1.000
_cell.length_b   1.000
_cell.length_c   1.000
_cell.angle_alpha   90.00
_cell.angle_beta   90.00
_cell.angle_gamma   90.00
#
_symmetry.space_group_name_H-M   'P 1'
#
loop_
_entity.id
_entity.type
_entity.pdbx_description
1 polymer ?
#
loop_
_entity_poly.entity_id
_entity_poly.type
_entity_poly.pdbx_seq_one_letter_code
_entity_poly.pdbx_strand_id
1 'polypeptide(L)'
;MDNQHRKINGFRELEQVEIDLMNEVKAAELMLLSLHDKIAAHLNTQDYADDRVRVATLNAQGGAFYTCPEPSPDIVERHKQTEPRRWLAIAKTDLQTGLMAMTRAISQPTPVLPESVDRG
;
A
#
# COMPACT_ATOMS: atom_id res chain seq x y z
N MET A 1 21.84 29.41 -1.39
CA MET A 1 21.72 27.95 -1.41
C MET A 1 21.10 27.60 -2.75
N ASP A 2 21.93 27.24 -3.73
CA ASP A 2 21.51 26.90 -5.09
C ASP A 2 20.63 25.66 -5.05
N ASN A 3 19.34 25.86 -5.30
CA ASN A 3 18.40 24.77 -5.45
C ASN A 3 18.70 24.08 -6.78
N GLN A 4 19.48 23.02 -6.67
CA GLN A 4 19.94 22.09 -7.69
C GLN A 4 18.77 21.30 -8.31
N HIS A 5 17.78 22.01 -8.84
CA HIS A 5 16.64 21.47 -9.57
C HIS A 5 17.14 21.13 -10.98
N ARG A 6 17.85 20.00 -11.06
CA ARG A 6 18.09 19.31 -12.33
C ARG A 6 16.72 18.96 -12.89
N LYS A 7 16.25 19.79 -13.83
CA LYS A 7 15.10 19.58 -14.70
C LYS A 7 15.07 18.12 -15.12
N ILE A 8 14.12 17.36 -14.61
CA ILE A 8 13.78 16.06 -15.18
C ILE A 8 12.98 16.42 -16.44
N ASN A 9 13.60 16.22 -17.61
CA ASN A 9 13.00 16.52 -18.90
C ASN A 9 11.58 15.92 -19.00
N GLY A 10 10.58 16.75 -19.31
CA GLY A 10 9.21 16.30 -19.60
C GLY A 10 8.14 16.63 -18.55
N PHE A 11 8.49 17.20 -17.39
CA PHE A 11 7.51 17.61 -16.37
C PHE A 11 7.41 19.14 -16.23
N ARG A 12 6.19 19.65 -16.02
CA ARG A 12 5.90 21.05 -15.68
C ARG A 12 6.58 21.44 -14.35
N GLU A 13 7.02 22.68 -14.23
CA GLU A 13 7.47 23.23 -12.94
C GLU A 13 6.27 23.39 -12.01
N LEU A 14 6.31 22.70 -10.87
CA LEU A 14 5.25 22.78 -9.86
C LEU A 14 5.37 24.08 -9.08
N GLU A 15 4.22 24.73 -8.85
CA GLU A 15 4.12 25.88 -7.97
C GLU A 15 4.19 25.46 -6.49
N GLN A 16 4.52 26.39 -5.61
CA GLN A 16 4.65 26.11 -4.18
C GLN A 16 3.37 25.49 -3.60
N VAL A 17 2.20 25.98 -4.01
CA VAL A 17 0.90 25.43 -3.60
C VAL A 17 0.73 23.97 -4.02
N GLU A 18 1.21 23.58 -5.21
CA GLU A 18 1.13 22.21 -5.71
C GLU A 18 2.09 21.28 -4.95
N ILE A 19 3.26 21.79 -4.56
CA ILE A 19 4.23 21.08 -3.72
C ILE A 19 3.64 20.83 -2.33
N ASP A 20 3.00 21.84 -1.74
CA ASP A 20 2.38 21.75 -0.42
C ASP A 20 1.24 20.71 -0.43
N LEU A 21 0.36 20.77 -1.44
CA LEU A 21 -0.69 19.76 -1.64
C LEU A 21 -0.11 18.35 -1.83
N MET A 22 0.99 18.21 -2.56
CA MET A 22 1.66 16.91 -2.73
C MET A 22 2.17 16.34 -1.39
N ASN A 23 2.69 17.20 -0.52
CA ASN A 23 3.16 16.79 0.81
C ASN A 23 1.98 16.41 1.72
N GLU A 24 0.85 17.11 1.64
CA GLU A 24 -0.37 16.75 2.35
C GLU A 24 -0.90 15.37 1.93
N VAL A 25 -0.93 15.09 0.62
CA VAL A 25 -1.33 13.76 0.10
C VAL A 25 -0.41 12.66 0.63
N LYS A 26 0.91 12.88 0.67
CA LYS A 26 1.87 11.91 1.25
C LYS A 26 1.67 11.70 2.75
N ALA A 27 1.37 12.77 3.50
CA ALA A 27 1.08 12.65 4.92
C ALA A 27 -0.20 11.82 5.15
N ALA A 28 -1.23 12.05 4.34
CA ALA A 28 -2.47 11.25 4.38
C ALA A 28 -2.21 9.78 4.02
N GLU A 29 -1.40 9.50 2.99
CA GLU A 29 -0.99 8.14 2.62
C GLU A 29 -0.37 7.39 3.81
N LEU A 30 0.59 8.01 4.50
CA LEU A 30 1.26 7.40 5.65
C LEU A 30 0.26 7.07 6.78
N MET A 31 -0.67 7.99 7.08
CA MET A 31 -1.69 7.75 8.10
C MET A 31 -2.62 6.59 7.73
N LEU A 32 -3.07 6.55 6.47
CA LEU A 32 -3.95 5.50 5.97
C LEU A 32 -3.26 4.12 5.95
N LEU A 33 -2.01 4.06 5.52
CA LEU A 33 -1.23 2.82 5.56
C LEU A 33 -0.98 2.35 7.00
N SER A 34 -0.68 3.26 7.92
CA SER A 34 -0.54 2.91 9.34
C SER A 34 -1.83 2.32 9.92
N LEU A 35 -3.00 2.86 9.54
CA LEU A 35 -4.28 2.31 9.96
C LEU A 35 -4.54 0.93 9.34
N HIS A 36 -4.26 0.77 8.05
CA HIS A 36 -4.34 -0.52 7.36
C HIS A 36 -3.50 -1.59 8.09
N ASP A 37 -2.26 -1.26 8.46
CA ASP A 37 -1.35 -2.19 9.13
C ASP A 37 -1.83 -2.58 10.54
N LYS A 38 -2.45 -1.65 11.27
CA LYS A 38 -3.10 -1.95 12.55
C LYS A 38 -4.25 -2.95 12.38
N ILE A 39 -5.07 -2.79 11.34
CA ILE A 39 -6.16 -3.73 11.04
C ILE A 39 -5.59 -5.10 10.66
N ALA A 40 -4.54 -5.14 9.83
CA ALA A 40 -3.86 -6.37 9.45
C ALA A 40 -3.30 -7.12 10.68
N ALA A 41 -2.62 -6.40 11.58
CA ALA A 41 -2.09 -6.97 12.82
C ALA A 41 -3.19 -7.51 13.73
N HIS A 42 -4.34 -6.81 13.80
CA HIS A 42 -5.50 -7.30 14.55
C HIS A 42 -6.05 -8.60 13.95
N LEU A 43 -6.18 -8.69 12.62
CA LEU A 43 -6.62 -9.92 11.94
C LEU A 43 -5.64 -11.08 12.18
N ASN A 44 -4.33 -10.83 12.12
CA ASN A 44 -3.32 -11.84 12.41
C ASN A 44 -3.35 -12.34 13.86
N THR A 45 -3.73 -11.47 14.80
CA THR A 45 -3.93 -11.85 16.20
C THR A 45 -5.15 -12.75 16.38
N GLN A 46 -6.22 -12.53 15.61
CA GLN A 46 -7.44 -13.34 15.71
C GLN A 46 -7.22 -14.80 15.28
N ASP A 47 -6.40 -15.02 14.26
CA ASP A 47 -6.18 -16.35 13.71
C ASP A 47 -4.78 -16.92 13.97
N TYR A 48 -3.98 -16.26 14.82
CA TYR A 48 -2.61 -16.67 15.13
C TYR A 48 -1.75 -16.87 13.87
N ALA A 49 -2.01 -16.13 12.78
CA ALA A 49 -1.34 -16.34 11.50
C ALA A 49 0.19 -16.23 11.61
N ASP A 50 0.68 -15.22 12.35
CA ASP A 50 2.11 -15.01 12.54
C ASP A 50 2.75 -16.15 13.36
N ASP A 51 2.03 -16.66 14.35
CA ASP A 51 2.47 -17.83 15.12
C ASP A 51 2.50 -19.10 14.29
N ARG A 52 1.53 -19.30 13.38
CA ARG A 52 1.53 -20.43 12.44
C ARG A 52 2.73 -20.38 11.51
N VAL A 53 3.04 -19.21 10.95
CA VAL A 53 4.21 -19.02 10.07
C VAL A 53 5.51 -19.26 10.85
N ARG A 54 5.59 -18.73 12.08
CA ARG A 54 6.74 -18.94 12.97
C ARG A 54 6.95 -20.42 13.27
N VAL A 55 5.89 -21.13 13.68
CA VAL A 55 5.93 -22.56 13.99
C VAL A 55 6.30 -23.38 12.76
N ALA A 56 5.70 -23.09 11.60
CA ALA A 56 6.06 -23.77 10.34
C ALA A 56 7.54 -23.58 9.99
N THR A 57 8.06 -22.37 10.17
CA THR A 57 9.48 -22.06 9.92
C THR A 57 10.40 -22.82 10.87
N LEU A 58 10.10 -22.85 12.16
CA LEU A 58 10.87 -23.58 13.16
C LEU A 58 10.83 -25.09 12.91
N ASN A 59 9.67 -25.63 12.56
CA ASN A 59 9.53 -27.06 12.24
C ASN A 59 10.30 -27.44 10.96
N ALA A 60 10.42 -26.53 9.99
CA ALA A 60 11.21 -26.75 8.77
C ALA A 60 12.73 -26.76 9.02
N GLN A 61 13.22 -26.05 10.05
CA GLN A 61 14.64 -26.02 10.42
C GLN A 61 15.12 -27.33 11.07
N GLY A 62 14.19 -28.22 11.45
CA GLY A 62 14.49 -29.46 12.18
C GLY A 62 14.76 -29.21 13.66
N GLY A 63 14.63 -30.27 14.47
CA GLY A 63 14.79 -30.20 15.92
C GLY A 63 13.47 -30.43 16.67
N ALA A 64 13.19 -29.60 17.67
CA ALA A 64 11.98 -29.73 18.49
C ALA A 64 10.73 -29.43 17.66
N PHE A 65 9.64 -30.19 17.90
CA PHE A 65 8.36 -29.93 17.29
C PHE A 65 7.63 -28.80 18.03
N TYR A 66 7.34 -27.72 17.32
CA TYR A 66 6.60 -26.58 17.83
C TYR A 66 5.14 -26.65 17.37
N THR A 67 4.23 -26.20 18.23
CA THR A 67 2.80 -26.10 17.95
C THR A 67 2.29 -24.69 18.25
N CYS A 68 1.35 -24.18 17.46
CA CYS A 68 0.64 -22.94 17.75
C CYS A 68 -0.78 -23.25 18.25
N PRO A 69 -1.38 -22.36 19.05
CA PRO A 69 -2.81 -22.45 19.38
C PRO A 69 -3.68 -22.46 18.12
N GLU A 70 -4.77 -23.21 18.16
CA GLU A 70 -5.81 -23.11 17.12
C GLU A 70 -6.74 -21.93 17.43
N PRO A 71 -7.18 -21.18 16.40
CA PRO A 71 -8.21 -20.16 16.59
C PRO A 71 -9.52 -20.79 17.03
N SER A 72 -10.34 -20.05 17.79
CA SER A 72 -11.68 -20.53 18.14
C SER A 72 -12.54 -20.75 16.89
N PRO A 73 -13.45 -21.75 16.88
CA PRO A 73 -14.28 -22.07 15.72
C PRO A 73 -15.11 -20.88 15.18
N ASP A 74 -15.63 -20.02 16.06
CA ASP A 74 -16.38 -18.81 15.69
C ASP A 74 -15.57 -17.87 14.78
N ILE A 75 -14.28 -17.64 15.11
CA ILE A 75 -13.39 -16.81 14.31
C ILE A 75 -13.19 -17.42 12.92
N VAL A 76 -12.95 -18.73 12.85
CA VAL A 76 -12.72 -19.45 11.59
C VAL A 76 -13.94 -19.34 10.68
N GLU A 77 -15.13 -19.58 11.23
CA GLU A 77 -16.37 -19.50 10.47
C GLU A 77 -16.65 -18.07 10.01
N ARG A 78 -16.54 -17.08 10.89
CA ARG A 78 -16.75 -15.67 10.54
C ARG A 78 -15.76 -15.22 9.47
N HIS A 79 -14.49 -15.56 9.58
CA HIS A 79 -13.48 -15.20 8.57
C HIS A 79 -13.76 -15.86 7.21
N LYS A 80 -14.24 -17.11 7.22
CA LYS A 80 -14.64 -17.81 6.00
C LYS A 80 -15.83 -17.14 5.31
N GLN A 81 -16.80 -16.65 6.07
CA GLN A 81 -17.99 -16.01 5.52
C GLN A 81 -17.74 -14.56 5.07
N THR A 82 -16.94 -13.82 5.85
CA THR A 82 -16.76 -12.37 5.65
C THR A 82 -15.51 -12.01 4.87
N GLU A 83 -14.57 -12.94 4.70
CA GLU A 83 -13.29 -12.76 3.97
C GLU A 83 -12.57 -11.44 4.33
N PRO A 84 -12.28 -11.15 5.61
CA PRO A 84 -11.81 -9.83 6.04
C PRO A 84 -10.48 -9.42 5.39
N ARG A 85 -9.60 -10.38 5.09
CA ARG A 85 -8.33 -10.14 4.38
C ARG A 85 -8.54 -9.71 2.93
N ARG A 86 -9.55 -10.25 2.26
CA ARG A 86 -9.90 -9.86 0.89
C ARG A 86 -10.37 -8.41 0.89
N TRP A 87 -11.25 -8.03 1.81
CA TRP A 87 -11.72 -6.66 1.96
C TRP A 87 -10.59 -5.68 2.31
N LEU A 88 -9.68 -6.07 3.19
CA LEU A 88 -8.53 -5.24 3.53
C LEU A 88 -7.59 -5.03 2.32
N ALA A 89 -7.38 -6.07 1.49
CA ALA A 89 -6.60 -5.97 0.26
C ALA A 89 -7.26 -5.07 -0.79
N ILE A 90 -8.59 -5.12 -0.92
CA ILE A 90 -9.36 -4.19 -1.76
C ILE A 90 -9.16 -2.77 -1.27
N ALA A 91 -9.36 -2.52 0.04
CA ALA A 91 -9.19 -1.20 0.64
C ALA A 91 -7.79 -0.62 0.38
N LYS A 92 -6.72 -1.42 0.53
CA LYS A 92 -5.36 -0.99 0.22
C LYS A 92 -5.21 -0.53 -1.24
N THR A 93 -5.72 -1.33 -2.16
CA THR A 93 -5.63 -1.05 -3.61
C THR A 93 -6.40 0.21 -3.98
N ASP A 94 -7.60 0.37 -3.45
CA ASP A 94 -8.47 1.52 -3.75
C ASP A 94 -7.91 2.80 -3.15
N LEU A 95 -7.37 2.76 -1.92
CA LEU A 95 -6.70 3.89 -1.30
C LEU A 95 -5.46 4.32 -2.10
N GLN A 96 -4.62 3.37 -2.50
CA GLN A 96 -3.44 3.67 -3.32
C GLN A 96 -3.82 4.24 -4.69
N THR A 97 -4.87 3.71 -5.31
CA THR A 97 -5.40 4.22 -6.58
C THR A 97 -5.93 5.65 -6.42
N GLY A 98 -6.69 5.93 -5.36
CA GLY A 98 -7.19 7.26 -5.05
C GLY A 98 -6.06 8.27 -4.81
N LEU A 99 -5.05 7.91 -4.01
CA LEU A 99 -3.88 8.76 -3.75
C LEU A 99 -3.05 9.02 -5.03
N MET A 100 -2.90 8.01 -5.89
CA MET A 100 -2.30 8.20 -7.21
C MET A 100 -3.11 9.13 -8.11
N ALA A 101 -4.44 9.02 -8.09
CA ALA A 101 -5.32 9.90 -8.86
C ALA A 101 -5.22 11.35 -8.38
N MET A 102 -5.19 11.59 -7.07
CA MET A 102 -4.94 12.92 -6.47
C MET A 102 -3.59 13.49 -6.91
N THR A 103 -2.53 12.68 -6.81
CA THR A 103 -1.17 13.06 -7.24
C THR A 103 -1.12 13.43 -8.73
N ARG A 104 -1.84 12.71 -9.59
CA ARG A 104 -1.97 13.04 -11.02
C ARG A 104 -2.77 14.31 -11.26
N ALA A 105 -3.83 14.56 -10.49
CA ALA A 105 -4.62 15.79 -10.60
C ALA A 105 -3.80 17.03 -10.23
N ILE A 106 -2.92 16.93 -9.22
CA ILE A 106 -1.98 17.98 -8.83
C ILE A 106 -0.88 18.15 -9.89
N SER A 107 -0.24 17.05 -10.29
CA SER A 107 0.93 17.12 -11.17
C SER A 107 0.62 17.41 -12.64
N GLN A 108 -0.64 17.26 -13.07
CA GLN A 108 -1.13 17.56 -14.42
C GLN A 108 -0.13 17.15 -15.52
N PRO A 109 0.28 15.86 -15.57
CA PRO A 109 1.33 15.42 -16.47
C PRO A 109 0.90 15.66 -17.92
N THR A 110 1.73 16.35 -18.69
CA THR A 110 1.47 16.58 -20.11
C THR A 110 1.79 15.31 -20.90
N PRO A 111 0.88 14.81 -21.75
CA PRO A 111 1.19 13.70 -22.64
C PRO A 111 2.32 14.10 -23.57
N VAL A 112 3.38 13.29 -23.66
CA VAL A 112 4.34 13.41 -24.76
C VAL A 112 3.59 12.93 -26.01
N LEU A 113 3.14 13.87 -26.84
CA LEU A 113 2.59 13.52 -28.15
C LEU A 113 3.73 12.86 -28.94
N PRO A 114 3.49 11.72 -29.62
CA PRO A 114 4.46 11.22 -30.57
C PRO A 114 4.67 12.33 -31.60
N GLU A 115 5.92 12.75 -31.81
CA GLU A 115 6.27 13.68 -32.89
C GLU A 115 5.54 13.20 -34.13
N SER A 116 4.77 14.11 -34.74
CA SER A 116 4.11 13.86 -36.00
C SER A 116 5.14 13.26 -36.93
N VAL A 117 4.99 11.96 -37.22
CA VAL A 117 5.72 11.30 -38.29
C VAL A 117 5.43 12.14 -39.52
N ASP A 118 6.41 12.96 -39.88
CA ASP A 118 6.38 13.82 -41.04
C ASP A 118 6.29 12.87 -42.23
N ARG A 119 5.05 12.62 -42.68
CA ARG A 119 4.76 11.80 -43.85
C ARG A 119 5.06 12.67 -45.06
N GLY A 120 6.36 12.85 -45.32
CA GLY A 120 6.90 13.26 -46.62
C GLY A 120 6.77 12.15 -47.66
#